data_AF-A0A3M4AFY7-F1
#
_entry.id   AF-A0A3M4AFY7-F1
#
_cell.length_a   1.000
_cell.length_b   1.000
_cell.length_c   1.000
_cell.angle_alpha   90.00
_cell.angle_beta   90.00
_cell.angle_gamma   90.00
#
_symmetry.space_group_name_H-M   'P 1'
#
loop_
_entity.id
_entity.type
_entity.pdbx_description
1 polymer ?
#
loop_
_entity_poly.entity_id
_entity_poly.type
_entity_poly.pdbx_seq_one_letter_code
_entity_poly.pdbx_strand_id
1 'polypeptide(L)'
;MRDLISVSRQPFNPANEYAPALDTGCGNKLYAGEETPAFTPHTGVSIAGKNYSPAEKDYLVNTFVNDTLQNSNYENPENLARRAKHFFTHIESEMAIGLGVEKDLLRDDSPASQLSSHMAHLVRGLWTHSKSDPAFREALHKELLAPSNDPGNVLLAGEGTGGLYLSMKNLHALLVRGEQGPLTREHAQQGAEMGFGIKAIAEALKAHDPMLSGVDAYTVQHRVGSNRVVDGVKTHHFTSRHGTDLRNDLGTQVRDELGMPVMLGTSGGASDVASTIRYAAQLQGQSMWPSGMDEKNGRAAMMGLVFHLMRNQVTDNAQGFYDKMRSDLHGLSAKRVEPALIFSHSFPEVVSGVEMTLNDEKPTDRQAMIHSTLLAKSLLEQAFANRT
;
A
#
# COMPACT_ATOMS: atom_id res chain seq x y z
N MET A 1 -32.70 38.72 10.55
CA MET A 1 -33.52 37.87 9.65
C MET A 1 -32.56 37.33 8.61
N ARG A 2 -31.99 36.14 8.86
CA ARG A 2 -32.46 34.82 8.35
C ARG A 2 -32.47 34.80 6.82
N ASP A 3 -31.86 33.88 6.09
CA ASP A 3 -31.04 32.69 6.34
C ASP A 3 -30.37 32.40 4.98
N LEU A 4 -29.20 31.74 4.95
CA LEU A 4 -28.79 30.78 3.91
C LEU A 4 -27.42 30.18 4.28
N ILE A 5 -27.45 29.28 5.27
CA ILE A 5 -26.50 28.18 5.42
C ILE A 5 -27.34 26.91 5.28
N SER A 6 -27.07 26.07 4.29
CA SER A 6 -27.39 24.64 4.27
C SER A 6 -26.90 24.03 2.97
N VAL A 7 -25.68 23.51 2.95
CA VAL A 7 -25.28 22.46 2.00
C VAL A 7 -25.20 21.19 2.82
N SER A 8 -26.27 20.40 2.76
CA SER A 8 -26.41 19.13 3.45
C SER A 8 -25.38 18.13 2.92
N ARG A 9 -24.47 17.68 3.79
CA ARG A 9 -23.79 16.40 3.62
C ARG A 9 -24.87 15.32 3.61
N GLN A 10 -25.06 14.65 2.49
CA GLN A 10 -25.89 13.45 2.46
C GLN A 10 -25.16 12.30 3.17
N PRO A 11 -25.84 11.54 4.04
CA PRO A 11 -25.30 10.29 4.57
C PRO A 11 -25.33 9.21 3.47
N PHE A 12 -24.21 8.52 3.30
CA PHE A 12 -24.08 7.31 2.49
C PHE A 12 -25.01 6.21 3.07
N ASN A 13 -25.91 5.69 2.24
CA ASN A 13 -26.89 4.65 2.61
C ASN A 13 -26.55 3.36 1.85
N PRO A 14 -26.04 2.30 2.52
CA PRO A 14 -25.60 1.06 1.86
C PRO A 14 -26.73 0.06 1.59
N ALA A 15 -28.00 0.46 1.69
CA ALA A 15 -29.13 -0.49 1.75
C ALA A 15 -29.74 -0.91 0.39
N ASN A 16 -29.10 -0.67 -0.76
CA ASN A 16 -29.73 -0.93 -2.07
C ASN A 16 -28.91 -1.79 -3.06
N GLU A 17 -28.00 -2.63 -2.56
CA GLU A 17 -27.44 -3.72 -3.36
C GLU A 17 -27.64 -5.04 -2.62
N TYR A 18 -28.21 -6.02 -3.32
CA TYR A 18 -28.57 -7.38 -2.90
C TYR A 18 -29.92 -7.56 -2.16
N ALA A 19 -31.00 -7.51 -2.93
CA ALA A 19 -32.17 -8.33 -2.62
C ALA A 19 -31.83 -9.82 -2.88
N PRO A 20 -32.02 -10.74 -1.91
CA PRO A 20 -31.79 -12.16 -2.17
C PRO A 20 -32.99 -12.72 -2.94
N ALA A 21 -32.72 -13.31 -4.11
CA ALA A 21 -33.66 -14.25 -4.71
C ALA A 21 -33.67 -15.52 -3.85
N LEU A 22 -34.71 -15.66 -3.04
CA LEU A 22 -35.20 -16.95 -2.56
C LEU A 22 -35.65 -17.75 -3.78
N ASP A 23 -35.03 -18.89 -4.08
CA ASP A 23 -35.78 -20.15 -4.06
C ASP A 23 -34.90 -21.41 -3.96
N THR A 24 -35.57 -22.41 -3.40
CA THR A 24 -35.28 -23.76 -2.92
C THR A 24 -34.26 -24.65 -3.64
N GLY A 25 -33.58 -25.48 -2.83
CA GLY A 25 -33.70 -26.94 -3.03
C GLY A 25 -32.41 -27.76 -3.08
N CYS A 26 -32.23 -28.56 -2.02
CA CYS A 26 -31.55 -29.86 -1.98
C CYS A 26 -30.00 -29.91 -2.02
N GLY A 27 -29.42 -30.42 -0.93
CA GLY A 27 -28.12 -31.08 -1.02
C GLY A 27 -27.24 -31.21 0.22
N ASN A 28 -27.80 -31.33 1.43
CA ASN A 28 -27.01 -31.75 2.59
C ASN A 28 -26.30 -33.09 2.33
N LYS A 29 -24.97 -33.06 2.29
CA LYS A 29 -24.12 -34.18 2.71
C LYS A 29 -23.08 -33.65 3.70
N LEU A 30 -23.56 -33.45 4.93
CA LEU A 30 -22.70 -33.41 6.10
C LEU A 30 -22.08 -34.80 6.27
N TYR A 31 -20.77 -34.90 6.14
CA TYR A 31 -20.02 -36.03 6.68
C TYR A 31 -20.11 -35.92 8.21
N ALA A 32 -20.89 -36.82 8.81
CA ALA A 32 -20.94 -36.99 10.25
C ALA A 32 -19.59 -37.53 10.74
N GLY A 33 -18.91 -36.81 11.63
CA GLY A 33 -17.73 -37.36 12.32
C GLY A 33 -16.72 -36.37 12.88
N GLU A 34 -16.73 -35.10 12.50
CA GLU A 34 -15.83 -34.11 13.11
C GLU A 34 -16.60 -33.26 14.12
N GLU A 35 -16.18 -33.33 15.39
CA GLU A 35 -16.56 -32.34 16.40
C GLU A 35 -16.37 -30.95 15.78
N THR A 36 -17.46 -30.19 15.64
CA THR A 36 -17.36 -28.77 15.31
C THR A 36 -16.40 -28.15 16.32
N PRO A 37 -15.21 -27.64 15.91
CA PRO A 37 -14.32 -27.00 16.83
C PRO A 37 -15.11 -25.88 17.50
N ALA A 38 -15.07 -25.82 18.83
CA ALA A 38 -15.62 -24.70 19.57
C ALA A 38 -15.18 -23.40 18.87
N PHE A 39 -16.15 -22.53 18.55
CA PHE A 39 -15.90 -21.30 17.80
C PHE A 39 -14.95 -20.42 18.59
N THR A 40 -13.65 -20.56 18.35
CA THR A 40 -12.65 -19.63 18.88
C THR A 40 -12.72 -18.38 18.02
N PRO A 41 -13.00 -17.19 18.59
CA PRO A 41 -13.06 -15.96 17.82
C PRO A 41 -11.73 -15.75 17.08
N HIS A 42 -11.75 -15.88 15.77
CA HIS A 42 -10.61 -15.58 14.93
C HIS A 42 -10.44 -14.05 14.93
N THR A 43 -9.26 -13.54 15.25
CA THR A 43 -9.03 -12.08 15.32
C THR A 43 -8.44 -11.52 14.01
N GLY A 44 -8.02 -12.42 13.12
CA GLY A 44 -7.10 -12.13 12.02
C GLY A 44 -5.67 -12.56 12.37
N VAL A 45 -5.38 -12.81 13.64
CA VAL A 45 -4.05 -13.21 14.09
C VAL A 45 -3.95 -14.72 14.27
N SER A 46 -2.88 -15.30 13.76
CA SER A 46 -2.52 -16.71 13.92
C SER A 46 -1.12 -16.86 14.50
N ILE A 47 -0.87 -17.97 15.20
CA ILE A 47 0.46 -18.40 15.63
C ILE A 47 0.70 -19.81 15.08
N ALA A 48 1.77 -19.99 14.32
CA ALA A 48 2.15 -21.26 13.71
C ALA A 48 0.98 -21.95 12.97
N GLY A 49 0.17 -21.15 12.24
CA GLY A 49 -0.98 -21.65 11.49
C GLY A 49 -2.20 -22.00 12.34
N LYS A 50 -2.25 -21.56 13.60
CA LYS A 50 -3.40 -21.73 14.49
C LYS A 50 -3.97 -20.37 14.88
N ASN A 51 -5.29 -20.24 14.84
CA ASN A 51 -5.97 -19.02 15.25
C ASN A 51 -5.57 -18.64 16.67
N TYR A 52 -5.25 -17.37 16.87
CA TYR A 52 -4.87 -16.85 18.18
C TYR A 52 -6.00 -15.99 18.76
N SER A 53 -6.30 -16.27 20.04
CA SER A 53 -7.17 -15.44 20.86
C SER A 53 -6.36 -14.99 22.09
N PRO A 54 -6.19 -13.67 22.30
CA PRO A 54 -5.40 -13.16 23.42
C PRO A 54 -6.07 -13.50 24.76
N ALA A 55 -5.26 -13.91 25.74
CA ALA A 55 -5.70 -14.02 27.12
C ALA A 55 -5.77 -12.63 27.77
N GLU A 56 -6.72 -12.39 28.67
CA GLU A 56 -6.92 -11.08 29.33
C GLU A 56 -5.67 -10.55 30.06
N LYS A 57 -4.79 -11.44 30.53
CA LYS A 57 -3.59 -11.09 31.31
C LYS A 57 -2.43 -10.48 30.52
N ASP A 58 -2.45 -10.54 29.19
CA ASP A 58 -1.41 -9.93 28.34
C ASP A 58 -1.96 -8.65 27.71
N TYR A 59 -2.00 -7.57 28.48
CA TYR A 59 -2.62 -6.31 28.05
C TYR A 59 -2.04 -5.76 26.75
N LEU A 60 -0.72 -5.86 26.56
CA LEU A 60 -0.06 -5.33 25.36
C LEU A 60 -0.44 -6.12 24.11
N VAL A 61 -0.36 -7.45 24.16
CA VAL A 61 -0.74 -8.31 23.03
C VAL A 61 -2.25 -8.24 22.78
N ASN A 62 -3.05 -8.19 23.84
CA ASN A 62 -4.49 -8.04 23.74
C ASN A 62 -4.86 -6.74 23.01
N THR A 63 -4.31 -5.60 23.44
CA THR A 63 -4.49 -4.29 22.80
C THR A 63 -4.02 -4.34 21.34
N PHE A 64 -2.83 -4.89 21.07
CA PHE A 64 -2.31 -5.01 19.72
C PHE A 64 -3.25 -5.78 18.79
N VAL A 65 -3.72 -6.97 19.20
CA VAL A 65 -4.62 -7.80 18.40
C VAL A 65 -6.01 -7.17 18.26
N ASN A 66 -6.51 -6.53 19.32
CA ASN A 66 -7.87 -5.98 19.36
C ASN A 66 -8.00 -4.59 18.74
N ASP A 67 -6.94 -3.79 18.68
CA ASP A 67 -7.02 -2.42 18.16
C ASP A 67 -6.51 -2.31 16.72
N THR A 68 -5.75 -3.30 16.24
CA THR A 68 -5.23 -3.30 14.86
C THR A 68 -6.06 -4.14 13.90
N LEU A 69 -6.10 -3.75 12.63
CA LEU A 69 -6.75 -4.52 11.58
C LEU A 69 -5.69 -5.25 10.76
N GLN A 70 -5.52 -6.54 11.05
CA GLN A 70 -4.44 -7.34 10.48
C GLN A 70 -4.88 -8.77 10.15
N ASN A 71 -4.11 -9.39 9.27
CA ASN A 71 -4.19 -10.82 9.00
C ASN A 71 -2.76 -11.37 8.87
N SER A 72 -2.23 -11.89 9.96
CA SER A 72 -0.80 -12.16 10.13
C SER A 72 -0.58 -13.50 10.86
N ASN A 73 0.39 -14.27 10.38
CA ASN A 73 0.85 -15.50 11.03
C ASN A 73 2.19 -15.27 11.73
N TYR A 74 2.18 -15.34 13.06
CA TYR A 74 3.36 -15.23 13.90
C TYR A 74 4.00 -16.60 14.16
N GLU A 75 5.30 -16.63 14.43
CA GLU A 75 6.02 -17.89 14.62
C GLU A 75 5.66 -18.58 15.94
N ASN A 76 5.55 -17.79 17.01
CA ASN A 76 5.30 -18.22 18.38
C ASN A 76 4.76 -17.03 19.21
N PRO A 77 4.24 -17.27 20.44
CA PRO A 77 3.75 -16.20 21.30
C PRO A 77 4.80 -15.13 21.62
N GLU A 78 6.06 -15.51 21.77
CA GLU A 78 7.17 -14.58 22.06
C GLU A 78 7.41 -13.62 20.88
N ASN A 79 7.33 -14.12 19.65
CA ASN A 79 7.41 -13.33 18.43
C ASN A 79 6.23 -12.33 18.32
N LEU A 80 5.00 -12.77 18.62
CA LEU A 80 3.84 -11.87 18.67
C LEU A 80 4.02 -10.76 19.72
N ALA A 81 4.41 -11.11 20.95
CA ALA A 81 4.62 -10.15 22.03
C ALA A 81 5.71 -9.12 21.70
N ARG A 82 6.82 -9.58 21.10
CA ARG A 82 7.89 -8.70 20.63
C ARG A 82 7.42 -7.75 19.53
N ARG A 83 6.67 -8.23 18.54
CA ARG A 83 6.10 -7.41 17.45
C ARG A 83 5.11 -6.37 17.98
N ALA A 84 4.25 -6.74 18.93
CA ALA A 84 3.35 -5.83 19.62
C ALA A 84 4.12 -4.71 20.33
N LYS A 85 5.20 -5.05 21.06
CA LYS A 85 6.08 -4.08 21.71
C LYS A 85 6.73 -3.12 20.71
N HIS A 86 7.29 -3.64 19.62
CA HIS A 86 7.92 -2.80 18.59
C HIS A 86 6.90 -1.86 17.94
N PHE A 87 5.70 -2.34 17.63
CA PHE A 87 4.63 -1.52 17.07
C PHE A 87 4.31 -0.32 17.98
N PHE A 88 3.96 -0.56 19.24
CA PHE A 88 3.57 0.52 20.16
C PHE A 88 4.74 1.45 20.54
N THR A 89 5.99 1.00 20.41
CA THR A 89 7.15 1.86 20.63
C THR A 89 7.27 2.95 19.55
N HIS A 90 6.83 2.68 18.32
CA HIS A 90 7.12 3.53 17.16
C HIS A 90 5.89 4.14 16.48
N ILE A 91 4.68 3.69 16.81
CA ILE A 91 3.46 4.13 16.13
C ILE A 91 3.25 5.65 16.20
N GLU A 92 3.55 6.30 17.32
CA GLU A 92 3.45 7.76 17.44
C GLU A 92 4.41 8.49 16.48
N SER A 93 5.63 7.98 16.33
CA SER A 93 6.63 8.53 15.41
C SER A 93 6.22 8.34 13.96
N GLU A 94 5.68 7.18 13.61
CA GLU A 94 5.12 6.92 12.29
C GLU A 94 3.97 7.87 11.97
N MET A 95 3.04 8.07 12.91
CA MET A 95 1.95 9.05 12.75
C MET A 95 2.48 10.47 12.58
N ALA A 96 3.52 10.86 13.34
CA ALA A 96 4.14 12.17 13.22
C ALA A 96 4.77 12.40 11.83
N ILE A 97 5.43 11.38 11.25
CA ILE A 97 5.96 11.44 9.88
C ILE A 97 4.82 11.63 8.88
N GLY A 98 3.75 10.83 8.98
CA GLY A 98 2.59 10.95 8.08
C GLY A 98 1.96 12.34 8.10
N LEU A 99 1.72 12.88 9.30
CA LEU A 99 1.19 14.23 9.50
C LEU A 99 2.15 15.33 9.02
N GLY A 100 3.45 15.11 9.17
CA GLY A 100 4.49 16.02 8.66
C GLY A 100 4.41 16.14 7.15
N VAL A 101 4.31 15.01 6.44
CA VAL A 101 4.17 14.98 4.98
C VAL A 101 2.89 15.66 4.52
N GLU A 102 1.76 15.44 5.19
CA GLU A 102 0.49 16.11 4.88
C GLU A 102 0.62 17.64 4.99
N LYS A 103 1.28 18.13 6.04
CA LYS A 103 1.55 19.57 6.21
C LYS A 103 2.50 20.10 5.14
N ASP A 104 3.55 19.35 4.82
CA ASP A 104 4.53 19.73 3.81
C ASP A 104 3.89 19.79 2.42
N LEU A 105 2.98 18.88 2.07
CA LEU A 105 2.22 18.92 0.82
C LEU A 105 1.35 20.18 0.68
N LEU A 106 1.00 20.84 1.79
CA LEU A 106 0.28 22.12 1.79
C LEU A 106 1.22 23.34 1.62
N ARG A 107 2.51 23.12 1.42
CA ARG A 107 3.52 24.17 1.32
C ARG A 107 4.36 23.99 0.05
N ASP A 108 4.23 24.92 -0.89
CA ASP A 108 4.90 24.84 -2.19
C ASP A 108 6.45 24.88 -2.07
N ASP A 109 6.97 25.43 -0.98
CA ASP A 109 8.39 25.52 -0.67
C ASP A 109 8.97 24.26 0.00
N SER A 110 8.12 23.29 0.37
CA SER A 110 8.58 22.09 1.07
C SER A 110 9.26 21.09 0.12
N PRO A 111 10.23 20.31 0.62
CA PRO A 111 10.81 19.22 -0.16
C PRO A 111 9.78 18.21 -0.65
N ALA A 112 8.75 17.89 0.15
CA ALA A 112 7.71 16.95 -0.24
C ALA A 112 6.87 17.47 -1.42
N SER A 113 6.43 18.74 -1.39
CA SER A 113 5.67 19.35 -2.49
C SER A 113 6.48 19.45 -3.76
N GLN A 114 7.73 19.91 -3.67
CA GLN A 114 8.61 20.05 -4.82
C GLN A 114 8.89 18.69 -5.48
N LEU A 115 9.19 17.67 -4.66
CA LEU A 115 9.42 16.33 -5.19
C LEU A 115 8.14 15.71 -5.74
N SER A 116 7.00 15.85 -5.07
CA SER A 116 5.71 15.31 -5.54
C SER A 116 5.34 15.89 -6.91
N SER A 117 5.46 17.21 -7.07
CA SER A 117 5.23 17.88 -8.36
C SER A 117 6.22 17.41 -9.43
N HIS A 118 7.48 17.18 -9.07
CA HIS A 118 8.49 16.68 -10.00
C HIS A 118 8.22 15.24 -10.45
N MET A 119 7.84 14.36 -9.52
CA MET A 119 7.42 12.98 -9.81
C MET A 119 6.22 12.96 -10.77
N ALA A 120 5.23 13.83 -10.55
CA ALA A 120 4.09 13.97 -11.43
C ALA A 120 4.50 14.35 -12.87
N HIS A 121 5.45 15.27 -13.01
CA HIS A 121 6.00 15.65 -14.31
C HIS A 121 6.82 14.53 -14.97
N LEU A 122 7.59 13.76 -14.20
CA LEU A 122 8.30 12.59 -14.71
C LEU A 122 7.32 11.54 -15.26
N VAL A 123 6.24 11.22 -14.54
CA VAL A 123 5.21 10.28 -15.03
C VAL A 123 4.46 10.84 -16.25
N ARG A 124 4.14 12.13 -16.26
CA ARG A 124 3.58 12.79 -17.45
C ARG A 124 4.51 12.66 -18.66
N GLY A 125 5.80 12.83 -18.44
CA GLY A 125 6.82 12.71 -19.47
C GLY A 125 6.89 11.32 -20.10
N LEU A 126 6.63 10.24 -19.36
CA LEU A 126 6.52 8.89 -19.95
C LEU A 126 5.46 8.86 -21.06
N TRP A 127 4.28 9.42 -20.80
CA TRP A 127 3.19 9.48 -21.77
C TRP A 127 3.45 10.46 -22.91
N THR A 128 4.10 11.59 -22.66
CA THR A 128 4.43 12.56 -23.72
C THR A 128 5.45 12.02 -24.72
N HIS A 129 6.42 11.22 -24.25
CA HIS A 129 7.47 10.64 -25.09
C HIS A 129 7.14 9.25 -25.62
N SER A 130 6.00 8.66 -25.21
CA SER A 130 5.62 7.33 -25.67
C SER A 130 5.18 7.33 -27.13
N LYS A 131 5.49 6.25 -27.84
CA LYS A 131 4.94 5.94 -29.17
C LYS A 131 3.69 5.06 -29.07
N SER A 132 2.94 5.25 -27.99
CA SER A 132 1.71 4.49 -27.74
C SER A 132 0.71 4.71 -28.86
N ASP A 133 0.00 3.65 -29.26
CA ASP A 133 -1.06 3.73 -30.26
C ASP A 133 -2.15 4.73 -29.79
N PRO A 134 -2.50 5.77 -30.58
CA PRO A 134 -3.56 6.69 -30.23
C PRO A 134 -4.90 6.02 -29.93
N ALA A 135 -5.24 4.91 -30.63
CA ALA A 135 -6.48 4.19 -30.37
C ALA A 135 -6.46 3.48 -29.01
N PHE A 136 -5.34 2.86 -28.65
CA PHE A 136 -5.12 2.32 -27.31
C PHE A 136 -5.23 3.40 -26.23
N ARG A 137 -4.59 4.57 -26.42
CA ARG A 137 -4.65 5.68 -25.45
C ARG A 137 -6.09 6.17 -25.24
N GLU A 138 -6.86 6.29 -26.31
CA GLU A 138 -8.27 6.69 -26.23
C GLU A 138 -9.12 5.64 -25.48
N ALA A 139 -8.89 4.35 -25.72
CA ALA A 139 -9.56 3.27 -24.99
C ALA A 139 -9.22 3.30 -23.49
N LEU A 140 -7.93 3.42 -23.16
CA LEU A 140 -7.45 3.50 -21.78
C LEU A 140 -7.98 4.76 -21.07
N HIS A 141 -8.04 5.91 -21.74
CA HIS A 141 -8.63 7.13 -21.19
C HIS A 141 -10.09 6.94 -20.80
N LYS A 142 -10.90 6.32 -21.67
CA LYS A 142 -12.31 6.01 -21.38
C LYS A 142 -12.45 5.07 -20.20
N GLU A 143 -11.62 4.03 -20.14
CA GLU A 143 -11.67 3.03 -19.08
C GLU A 143 -11.25 3.59 -17.72
N LEU A 144 -10.28 4.51 -17.69
CA LEU A 144 -9.89 5.21 -16.47
C LEU A 144 -11.03 6.10 -15.93
N LEU A 145 -11.86 6.68 -16.80
CA LEU A 145 -13.01 7.50 -16.39
C LEU A 145 -14.30 6.69 -16.16
N ALA A 146 -14.31 5.42 -16.53
CA ALA A 146 -15.47 4.56 -16.39
C ALA A 146 -15.70 4.13 -14.92
N PRO A 147 -16.97 3.90 -14.52
CA PRO A 147 -17.27 3.29 -13.23
C PRO A 147 -16.54 1.96 -13.06
N SER A 148 -16.10 1.65 -11.84
CA SER A 148 -15.29 0.45 -11.56
C SER A 148 -16.02 -0.87 -11.86
N ASN A 149 -17.34 -0.88 -11.95
CA ASN A 149 -18.20 -2.03 -12.25
C ASN A 149 -18.75 -2.02 -13.69
N ASP A 150 -18.24 -1.16 -14.57
CA ASP A 150 -18.68 -1.12 -15.96
C ASP A 150 -18.29 -2.41 -16.68
N PRO A 151 -19.26 -3.23 -17.18
CA PRO A 151 -18.98 -4.46 -17.91
C PRO A 151 -18.24 -4.23 -19.24
N GLY A 152 -18.14 -2.99 -19.70
CA GLY A 152 -17.31 -2.57 -20.85
C GLY A 152 -15.84 -2.32 -20.54
N ASN A 153 -15.40 -2.42 -19.27
CA ASN A 153 -13.99 -2.28 -18.87
C ASN A 153 -13.22 -3.57 -19.16
N VAL A 154 -12.49 -3.59 -20.28
CA VAL A 154 -11.83 -4.79 -20.80
C VAL A 154 -10.32 -4.80 -20.49
N LEU A 155 -9.69 -3.63 -20.32
CA LEU A 155 -8.23 -3.54 -20.15
C LEU A 155 -7.82 -3.69 -18.68
N LEU A 156 -8.53 -3.05 -17.77
CA LEU A 156 -8.17 -2.82 -16.36
C LEU A 156 -9.08 -3.53 -15.34
N ALA A 157 -10.24 -4.05 -15.79
CA ALA A 157 -11.19 -4.77 -14.94
C ALA A 157 -11.44 -6.23 -15.38
N GLY A 158 -10.64 -6.76 -16.31
CA GLY A 158 -10.70 -8.18 -16.69
C GLY A 158 -10.35 -9.11 -15.53
N GLU A 159 -10.94 -10.31 -15.50
CA GLU A 159 -10.67 -11.33 -14.49
C GLU A 159 -9.16 -11.60 -14.38
N GLY A 160 -8.57 -11.43 -13.18
CA GLY A 160 -7.13 -11.58 -12.96
C GLY A 160 -6.27 -10.33 -13.17
N THR A 161 -6.83 -9.23 -13.69
CA THR A 161 -6.18 -7.92 -13.67
C THR A 161 -6.50 -7.29 -12.31
N GLY A 162 -5.49 -7.24 -11.43
CA GLY A 162 -5.66 -6.71 -10.08
C GLY A 162 -6.25 -5.31 -10.16
N GLY A 163 -7.47 -5.16 -9.67
CA GLY A 163 -8.26 -3.94 -9.86
C GLY A 163 -7.41 -2.72 -9.59
N LEU A 164 -7.29 -1.85 -10.59
CA LEU A 164 -6.75 -0.52 -10.37
C LEU A 164 -7.67 0.14 -9.34
N TYR A 165 -7.13 0.21 -8.12
CA TYR A 165 -7.63 1.10 -7.10
C TYR A 165 -7.51 2.53 -7.62
N LEU A 166 -7.61 3.46 -6.70
CA LEU A 166 -7.06 4.78 -6.85
C LEU A 166 -8.12 5.78 -7.37
N SER A 167 -8.48 6.63 -6.42
CA SER A 167 -8.64 8.08 -6.57
C SER A 167 -7.75 8.76 -7.65
N MET A 168 -6.72 8.09 -8.16
CA MET A 168 -5.77 8.55 -9.18
C MET A 168 -6.20 8.25 -10.62
N LYS A 169 -7.30 7.49 -10.83
CA LYS A 169 -7.85 7.20 -12.16
C LYS A 169 -8.03 8.45 -13.02
N ASN A 170 -8.62 9.49 -12.43
CA ASN A 170 -8.83 10.78 -13.10
C ASN A 170 -7.50 11.43 -13.49
N LEU A 171 -6.51 11.41 -12.60
CA LEU A 171 -5.20 11.98 -12.88
C LEU A 171 -4.50 11.23 -14.01
N HIS A 172 -4.49 9.90 -14.00
CA HIS A 172 -3.95 9.12 -15.11
C HIS A 172 -4.72 9.32 -16.42
N ALA A 173 -6.05 9.50 -16.37
CA ALA A 173 -6.85 9.78 -17.56
C ALA A 173 -6.38 11.06 -18.28
N LEU A 174 -6.06 12.12 -17.53
CA LEU A 174 -5.51 13.37 -18.06
C LEU A 174 -4.15 13.14 -18.76
N LEU A 175 -3.26 12.36 -18.15
CA LEU A 175 -1.93 12.08 -18.70
C LEU A 175 -1.99 11.24 -19.97
N VAL A 176 -2.83 10.20 -19.98
CA VAL A 176 -3.00 9.31 -21.13
C VAL A 176 -3.54 10.08 -22.34
N ARG A 177 -4.38 11.10 -22.13
CA ARG A 177 -4.84 11.98 -23.21
C ARG A 177 -3.79 13.00 -23.68
N GLY A 178 -2.66 13.10 -22.97
CA GLY A 178 -1.59 14.03 -23.31
C GLY A 178 -1.99 15.49 -23.08
N GLU A 179 -2.90 15.75 -22.14
CA GLU A 179 -3.34 17.11 -21.85
C GLU A 179 -2.17 18.01 -21.44
N GLN A 180 -2.09 19.16 -22.10
CA GLN A 180 -1.04 20.15 -21.89
C GLN A 180 -1.52 21.22 -20.92
N GLY A 181 -0.64 21.67 -20.02
CA GLY A 181 -0.95 22.72 -19.05
C GLY A 181 -0.18 22.56 -17.73
N PRO A 182 -0.26 23.56 -16.84
CA PRO A 182 0.22 23.40 -15.47
C PRO A 182 -0.63 22.34 -14.77
N LEU A 183 0.01 21.49 -13.96
CA LEU A 183 -0.73 20.63 -13.05
C LEU A 183 -1.50 21.52 -12.06
N THR A 184 -2.72 21.12 -11.71
CA THR A 184 -3.40 21.74 -10.57
C THR A 184 -2.60 21.44 -9.31
N ARG A 185 -2.83 22.21 -8.26
CA ARG A 185 -2.20 21.97 -6.96
C ARG A 185 -2.49 20.55 -6.44
N GLU A 186 -3.72 20.08 -6.60
CA GLU A 186 -4.11 18.71 -6.20
C GLU A 186 -3.34 17.65 -6.99
N HIS A 187 -3.18 17.82 -8.31
CA HIS A 187 -2.38 16.89 -9.12
C HIS A 187 -0.90 16.92 -8.73
N ALA A 188 -0.35 18.10 -8.42
CA ALA A 188 1.04 18.25 -8.02
C ALA A 188 1.34 17.62 -6.65
N GLN A 189 0.32 17.41 -5.81
CA GLN A 189 0.45 16.71 -4.52
C GLN A 189 0.46 15.18 -4.67
N GLN A 190 0.04 14.66 -5.83
CA GLN A 190 -0.15 13.23 -6.10
C GLN A 190 1.00 12.57 -6.88
N GLY A 191 2.25 12.97 -6.63
CA GLY A 191 3.42 12.44 -7.34
C GLY A 191 3.72 10.97 -7.05
N ALA A 192 3.62 10.54 -5.78
CA ALA A 192 3.89 9.15 -5.39
C ALA A 192 2.79 8.21 -5.89
N GLU A 193 1.57 8.69 -5.77
CA GLU A 193 0.33 8.19 -6.31
C GLU A 193 0.45 7.91 -7.82
N MET A 194 0.88 8.90 -8.60
CA MET A 194 1.11 8.74 -10.04
C MET A 194 2.19 7.71 -10.34
N GLY A 195 3.28 7.70 -9.56
CA GLY A 195 4.34 6.69 -9.69
C GLY A 195 3.83 5.27 -9.43
N PHE A 196 3.00 5.10 -8.42
CA PHE A 196 2.38 3.80 -8.11
C PHE A 196 1.34 3.39 -9.17
N GLY A 197 0.49 4.33 -9.57
CA GLY A 197 -0.58 4.08 -10.52
C GLY A 197 -0.08 3.71 -11.92
N ILE A 198 0.97 4.37 -12.44
CA ILE A 198 1.53 3.99 -13.75
C ILE A 198 2.16 2.60 -13.71
N LYS A 199 2.76 2.20 -12.57
CA LYS A 199 3.25 0.82 -12.41
C LYS A 199 2.09 -0.18 -12.41
N ALA A 200 1.01 0.09 -11.68
CA ALA A 200 -0.16 -0.80 -11.69
C ALA A 200 -0.77 -0.94 -13.10
N ILE A 201 -0.89 0.17 -13.84
CA ILE A 201 -1.30 0.16 -15.26
C ILE A 201 -0.32 -0.66 -16.10
N ALA A 202 0.98 -0.48 -15.89
CA ALA A 202 2.01 -1.21 -16.62
C ALA A 202 1.95 -2.72 -16.38
N GLU A 203 1.76 -3.15 -15.13
CA GLU A 203 1.61 -4.57 -14.79
C GLU A 203 0.41 -5.21 -15.48
N ALA A 204 -0.73 -4.51 -15.54
CA ALA A 204 -1.94 -4.97 -16.20
C ALA A 204 -1.82 -4.97 -17.74
N LEU A 205 -1.18 -3.95 -18.32
CA LEU A 205 -1.26 -3.65 -19.75
C LEU A 205 0.06 -3.69 -20.52
N LYS A 206 1.13 -4.27 -19.95
CA LYS A 206 2.43 -4.42 -20.63
C LYS A 206 2.40 -5.08 -22.01
N ALA A 207 1.39 -5.91 -22.28
CA ALA A 207 1.23 -6.56 -23.59
C ALA A 207 0.61 -5.63 -24.64
N HIS A 208 -0.02 -4.54 -24.22
CA HIS A 208 -0.76 -3.61 -25.09
C HIS A 208 0.07 -2.40 -25.50
N ASP A 209 1.12 -2.05 -24.76
CA ASP A 209 1.90 -0.84 -25.01
C ASP A 209 3.40 -1.00 -24.69
N PRO A 210 4.32 -0.62 -25.59
CA PRO A 210 5.76 -0.74 -25.36
C PRO A 210 6.31 0.11 -24.20
N MET A 211 5.75 1.30 -23.95
CA MET A 211 6.18 2.14 -22.82
C MET A 211 5.80 1.46 -21.51
N LEU A 212 4.58 0.95 -21.40
CA LEU A 212 4.12 0.17 -20.25
C LEU A 212 4.94 -1.11 -20.05
N SER A 213 5.27 -1.81 -21.14
CA SER A 213 6.17 -2.96 -21.10
C SER A 213 7.54 -2.62 -20.51
N GLY A 214 8.10 -1.47 -20.92
CA GLY A 214 9.36 -0.96 -20.40
C GLY A 214 9.32 -0.61 -18.91
N VAL A 215 8.25 0.05 -18.46
CA VAL A 215 8.02 0.35 -17.03
C VAL A 215 7.92 -0.95 -16.22
N ASP A 216 7.14 -1.93 -16.68
CA ASP A 216 6.98 -3.22 -15.99
C ASP A 216 8.30 -3.98 -15.90
N ALA A 217 9.02 -4.11 -17.01
CA ALA A 217 10.28 -4.83 -17.06
C ALA A 217 11.34 -4.20 -16.14
N TYR A 218 11.47 -2.87 -16.18
CA TYR A 218 12.43 -2.16 -15.35
C TYR A 218 12.11 -2.32 -13.85
N THR A 219 10.85 -2.11 -13.46
CA THR A 219 10.44 -2.22 -12.06
C THR A 219 10.60 -3.65 -11.53
N VAL A 220 10.24 -4.68 -12.31
CA VAL A 220 10.44 -6.09 -11.92
C VAL A 220 11.92 -6.40 -11.70
N GLN A 221 12.80 -5.87 -12.54
CA GLN A 221 14.25 -6.10 -12.43
C GLN A 221 14.86 -5.48 -11.16
N HIS A 222 14.39 -4.30 -10.74
CA HIS A 222 14.97 -3.54 -9.62
C HIS A 222 14.14 -3.66 -8.33
N ARG A 223 13.15 -4.55 -8.31
CA ARG A 223 12.21 -4.66 -7.19
C ARG A 223 12.89 -5.22 -5.95
N VAL A 224 12.72 -4.51 -4.84
CA VAL A 224 13.02 -4.98 -3.49
C VAL A 224 11.70 -5.17 -2.76
N GLY A 225 11.40 -6.40 -2.37
CA GLY A 225 10.13 -6.73 -1.70
C GLY A 225 10.27 -7.88 -0.72
N SER A 226 9.28 -8.02 0.15
CA SER A 226 9.22 -9.06 1.17
C SER A 226 9.18 -10.48 0.59
N ASN A 227 9.88 -11.42 1.23
CA ASN A 227 9.71 -12.85 0.96
C ASN A 227 8.59 -13.44 1.82
N ARG A 228 7.43 -13.73 1.19
CA ARG A 228 6.25 -14.33 1.84
C ARG A 228 6.06 -15.80 1.51
N VAL A 229 7.07 -16.46 0.94
CA VAL A 229 7.01 -17.87 0.55
C VAL A 229 7.41 -18.74 1.73
N VAL A 230 6.51 -19.65 2.10
CA VAL A 230 6.66 -20.57 3.21
C VAL A 230 6.23 -21.95 2.73
N ASP A 231 7.10 -22.95 2.91
CA ASP A 231 6.85 -24.33 2.47
C ASP A 231 6.42 -24.43 0.98
N GLY A 232 7.00 -23.56 0.14
CA GLY A 232 6.70 -23.47 -1.30
C GLY A 232 5.43 -22.67 -1.67
N VAL A 233 4.70 -22.14 -0.68
CA VAL A 233 3.44 -21.41 -0.90
C VAL A 233 3.59 -19.94 -0.52
N LYS A 234 3.17 -19.04 -1.41
CA LYS A 234 3.14 -17.60 -1.14
C LYS A 234 1.95 -17.25 -0.26
N THR A 235 2.20 -16.60 0.88
CA THR A 235 1.16 -16.15 1.81
C THR A 235 0.71 -14.71 1.54
N HIS A 236 -0.53 -14.39 1.90
CA HIS A 236 -1.16 -13.10 1.59
C HIS A 236 -2.23 -12.70 2.62
N HIS A 237 -2.13 -11.47 3.13
CA HIS A 237 -3.02 -10.88 4.13
C HIS A 237 -4.51 -10.82 3.74
N PHE A 238 -4.88 -10.84 2.46
CA PHE A 238 -6.31 -10.84 2.06
C PHE A 238 -6.88 -12.20 1.65
N THR A 239 -6.04 -13.17 1.32
CA THR A 239 -6.50 -14.43 0.68
C THR A 239 -6.01 -15.68 1.38
N SER A 240 -4.96 -15.61 2.20
CA SER A 240 -4.50 -16.73 3.00
C SER A 240 -5.28 -16.81 4.31
N ARG A 241 -5.72 -18.03 4.67
CA ARG A 241 -6.47 -18.29 5.90
C ARG A 241 -5.75 -17.85 7.17
N HIS A 242 -4.42 -17.92 7.22
CA HIS A 242 -3.64 -17.46 8.37
C HIS A 242 -2.91 -16.14 8.08
N GLY A 243 -3.24 -15.50 6.97
CA GLY A 243 -2.67 -14.22 6.59
C GLY A 243 -1.23 -14.30 6.11
N THR A 244 -0.52 -13.18 6.23
CA THR A 244 0.86 -13.05 5.80
C THR A 244 1.81 -13.68 6.83
N ASP A 245 2.68 -14.57 6.33
CA ASP A 245 3.75 -15.21 7.10
C ASP A 245 5.10 -14.69 6.62
N LEU A 246 5.85 -14.09 7.54
CA LEU A 246 7.11 -13.39 7.26
C LEU A 246 8.33 -14.10 7.87
N ARG A 247 8.20 -15.34 8.36
CA ARG A 247 9.30 -16.05 9.04
C ARG A 247 10.57 -16.17 8.17
N ASN A 248 10.39 -16.22 6.84
CA ASN A 248 11.47 -16.34 5.84
C ASN A 248 11.92 -15.00 5.24
N ASP A 249 11.38 -13.87 5.71
CA ASP A 249 11.71 -12.54 5.20
C ASP A 249 12.90 -11.95 5.96
N LEU A 250 14.02 -11.72 5.26
CA LEU A 250 15.24 -11.17 5.87
C LEU A 250 15.00 -9.78 6.46
N GLY A 251 14.21 -8.92 5.79
CA GLY A 251 13.89 -7.59 6.30
C GLY A 251 13.12 -7.63 7.60
N THR A 252 12.16 -8.53 7.68
CA THR A 252 11.38 -8.83 8.89
C THR A 252 12.25 -9.29 10.05
N GLN A 253 13.24 -10.16 9.80
CA GLN A 253 14.18 -10.65 10.81
C GLN A 253 15.08 -9.51 11.33
N VAL A 254 15.71 -8.76 10.42
CA VAL A 254 16.60 -7.63 10.77
C VAL A 254 15.84 -6.54 11.55
N ARG A 255 14.62 -6.18 11.13
CA ARG A 255 13.79 -5.21 11.87
C ARG A 255 13.45 -5.70 13.27
N ASP A 256 13.16 -6.99 13.44
CA ASP A 256 12.90 -7.57 14.75
C ASP A 256 14.13 -7.55 15.66
N GLU A 257 15.31 -7.85 15.13
CA GLU A 257 16.58 -7.77 15.86
C GLU A 257 16.87 -6.33 16.33
N LEU A 258 16.52 -5.33 15.51
CA LEU A 258 16.79 -3.91 15.77
C LEU A 258 15.66 -3.18 16.52
N GLY A 259 14.59 -3.89 16.89
CA GLY A 259 13.48 -3.34 17.68
C GLY A 259 12.49 -2.48 16.88
N MET A 260 12.40 -2.68 15.56
CA MET A 260 11.60 -1.88 14.63
C MET A 260 10.24 -2.53 14.30
N PRO A 261 9.19 -1.73 14.00
CA PRO A 261 7.86 -2.24 13.67
C PRO A 261 7.84 -2.96 12.31
N VAL A 262 7.00 -3.98 12.22
CA VAL A 262 6.72 -4.74 11.00
C VAL A 262 5.24 -5.04 10.90
N MET A 263 4.71 -4.88 9.69
CA MET A 263 3.34 -5.17 9.33
C MET A 263 3.33 -6.25 8.25
N LEU A 264 3.85 -5.95 7.06
CA LEU A 264 3.74 -6.83 5.88
C LEU A 264 5.11 -7.18 5.24
N GLY A 265 6.22 -6.83 5.88
CA GLY A 265 7.59 -6.99 5.36
C GLY A 265 7.98 -5.86 4.41
N THR A 266 9.20 -5.92 3.85
CA THR A 266 9.72 -4.86 2.97
C THR A 266 8.74 -4.47 1.85
N SER A 267 8.46 -3.17 1.73
CA SER A 267 7.42 -2.66 0.85
C SER A 267 7.83 -2.73 -0.62
N GLY A 268 7.30 -3.75 -1.32
CA GLY A 268 7.43 -3.85 -2.77
C GLY A 268 6.78 -2.67 -3.48
N GLY A 269 5.68 -2.13 -2.95
CA GLY A 269 5.02 -0.94 -3.51
C GLY A 269 5.89 0.32 -3.42
N ALA A 270 6.66 0.47 -2.33
CA ALA A 270 7.63 1.56 -2.22
C ALA A 270 8.76 1.45 -3.24
N SER A 271 9.28 0.23 -3.42
CA SER A 271 10.26 -0.10 -4.46
C SER A 271 9.71 0.15 -5.88
N ASP A 272 8.44 -0.19 -6.11
CA ASP A 272 7.74 0.04 -7.37
C ASP A 272 7.67 1.54 -7.70
N VAL A 273 7.34 2.41 -6.73
CA VAL A 273 7.36 3.87 -6.92
C VAL A 273 8.77 4.38 -7.22
N ALA A 274 9.76 4.02 -6.39
CA ALA A 274 11.13 4.49 -6.55
C ALA A 274 11.74 4.05 -7.90
N SER A 275 11.50 2.81 -8.32
CA SER A 275 11.95 2.28 -9.61
C SER A 275 11.26 2.98 -10.78
N THR A 276 9.96 3.23 -10.67
CA THR A 276 9.18 3.91 -11.72
C THR A 276 9.68 5.33 -11.95
N ILE A 277 9.90 6.09 -10.88
CA ILE A 277 10.41 7.46 -10.98
C ILE A 277 11.84 7.47 -11.51
N ARG A 278 12.69 6.51 -11.10
CA ARG A 278 14.04 6.36 -11.67
C ARG A 278 13.99 6.10 -13.17
N TYR A 279 13.17 5.15 -13.59
CA TYR A 279 13.00 4.79 -15.00
C TYR A 279 12.50 5.99 -15.82
N ALA A 280 11.50 6.70 -15.32
CA ALA A 280 10.97 7.90 -15.97
C ALA A 280 12.02 8.99 -16.14
N ALA A 281 12.82 9.25 -15.11
CA ALA A 281 13.91 10.22 -15.15
C ALA A 281 15.00 9.81 -16.16
N GLN A 282 15.43 8.53 -16.13
CA GLN A 282 16.45 7.99 -17.04
C GLN A 282 16.01 8.07 -18.51
N LEU A 283 14.79 7.66 -18.84
CA LEU A 283 14.25 7.75 -20.20
C LEU A 283 14.20 9.18 -20.73
N GLN A 284 13.98 10.15 -19.85
CA GLN A 284 13.86 11.55 -20.22
C GLN A 284 15.19 12.31 -20.16
N GLY A 285 16.28 11.65 -19.74
CA GLY A 285 17.57 12.31 -19.53
C GLY A 285 17.52 13.40 -18.46
N GLN A 286 16.67 13.23 -17.44
CA GLN A 286 16.45 14.20 -16.36
C GLN A 286 16.87 13.63 -15.00
N SER A 287 17.04 14.53 -14.03
CA SER A 287 17.23 14.16 -12.64
C SER A 287 15.95 13.57 -12.04
N MET A 288 16.09 12.60 -11.12
CA MET A 288 14.98 12.15 -10.27
C MET A 288 14.55 13.22 -9.26
N TRP A 289 15.44 14.16 -8.96
CA TRP A 289 15.24 15.21 -7.97
C TRP A 289 14.94 16.54 -8.67
N PRO A 290 14.03 17.37 -8.13
CA PRO A 290 13.78 18.70 -8.65
C PRO A 290 15.04 19.56 -8.60
N SER A 291 15.08 20.60 -9.44
CA SER A 291 16.22 21.51 -9.49
C SER A 291 16.48 22.15 -8.12
N GLY A 292 17.74 22.14 -7.69
CA GLY A 292 18.16 22.68 -6.38
C GLY A 292 17.98 21.73 -5.19
N MET A 293 17.38 20.55 -5.38
CA MET A 293 17.27 19.51 -4.36
C MET A 293 18.43 18.53 -4.48
N ASP A 294 19.15 18.32 -3.38
CA ASP A 294 20.18 17.28 -3.30
C ASP A 294 19.55 15.87 -3.12
N GLU A 295 20.35 14.84 -3.38
CA GLU A 295 19.90 13.46 -3.30
C GLU A 295 19.43 13.07 -1.89
N LYS A 296 20.08 13.58 -0.85
CA LYS A 296 19.73 13.27 0.54
C LYS A 296 18.31 13.75 0.87
N ASN A 297 18.00 15.01 0.54
CA ASN A 297 16.67 15.57 0.76
C ASN A 297 15.64 14.95 -0.18
N GLY A 298 16.01 14.64 -1.43
CA GLY A 298 15.16 13.93 -2.38
C GLY A 298 14.76 12.54 -1.88
N ARG A 299 15.70 11.77 -1.37
CA ARG A 299 15.44 10.45 -0.78
C ARG A 299 14.54 10.55 0.45
N ALA A 300 14.82 11.47 1.37
CA ALA A 300 14.00 11.68 2.55
C ALA A 300 12.54 12.07 2.21
N ALA A 301 12.37 13.00 1.26
CA ALA A 301 11.06 13.40 0.76
C ALA A 301 10.33 12.22 0.07
N MET A 302 11.05 11.42 -0.72
CA MET A 302 10.48 10.22 -1.37
C MET A 302 9.99 9.21 -0.34
N MET A 303 10.79 8.91 0.70
CA MET A 303 10.38 8.01 1.78
C MET A 303 9.12 8.51 2.48
N GLY A 304 9.04 9.81 2.78
CA GLY A 304 7.87 10.43 3.39
C GLY A 304 6.62 10.34 2.52
N LEU A 305 6.71 10.75 1.25
CA LEU A 305 5.60 10.70 0.29
C LEU A 305 5.09 9.27 0.07
N VAL A 306 6.01 8.33 -0.12
CA VAL A 306 5.66 6.91 -0.32
C VAL A 306 5.07 6.32 0.96
N PHE A 307 5.57 6.69 2.13
CA PHE A 307 4.98 6.26 3.39
C PHE A 307 3.57 6.80 3.56
N HIS A 308 3.34 8.09 3.28
CA HIS A 308 2.01 8.69 3.29
C HIS A 308 1.04 7.96 2.34
N LEU A 309 1.46 7.68 1.10
CA LEU A 309 0.69 6.87 0.16
C LEU A 309 0.34 5.49 0.74
N MET A 310 1.34 4.74 1.22
CA MET A 310 1.16 3.37 1.69
C MET A 310 0.37 3.28 3.00
N ARG A 311 0.46 4.29 3.86
CA ARG A 311 -0.11 4.30 5.22
C ARG A 311 -1.47 4.97 5.29
N ASN A 312 -1.77 5.96 4.44
CA ASN A 312 -3.00 6.76 4.54
C ASN A 312 -3.92 6.56 3.33
N GLN A 313 -3.38 6.44 2.11
CA GLN A 313 -4.23 6.41 0.91
C GLN A 313 -4.53 4.99 0.42
N VAL A 314 -3.55 4.09 0.49
CA VAL A 314 -3.77 2.66 0.22
C VAL A 314 -4.63 2.04 1.33
N THR A 315 -4.50 2.51 2.58
CA THR A 315 -5.25 2.00 3.74
C THR A 315 -6.74 2.33 3.70
N ASP A 316 -7.13 3.50 3.18
CA ASP A 316 -8.53 3.84 2.95
C ASP A 316 -9.25 2.75 2.12
N ASN A 317 -8.54 2.17 1.14
CA ASN A 317 -9.03 1.03 0.36
C ASN A 317 -8.85 -0.30 1.11
N ALA A 318 -7.75 -0.47 1.86
CA ALA A 318 -7.45 -1.69 2.60
C ALA A 318 -8.55 -2.07 3.60
N GLN A 319 -9.25 -1.10 4.20
CA GLN A 319 -10.37 -1.39 5.10
C GLN A 319 -11.43 -2.27 4.43
N GLY A 320 -11.80 -1.99 3.17
CA GLY A 320 -12.76 -2.80 2.42
C GLY A 320 -12.26 -4.22 2.16
N PHE A 321 -10.96 -4.37 1.84
CA PHE A 321 -10.35 -5.69 1.67
C PHE A 321 -10.29 -6.49 2.95
N TYR A 322 -9.96 -5.85 4.06
CA TYR A 322 -9.98 -6.48 5.37
C TYR A 322 -11.40 -6.84 5.80
N ASP A 323 -12.40 -5.99 5.55
CA ASP A 323 -13.80 -6.31 5.83
C ASP A 323 -14.27 -7.53 5.03
N LYS A 324 -13.96 -7.58 3.73
CA LYS A 324 -14.26 -8.73 2.87
C LYS A 324 -13.52 -9.99 3.32
N MET A 325 -12.21 -9.88 3.59
CA MET A 325 -11.40 -11.01 4.08
C MET A 325 -11.94 -11.56 5.40
N ARG A 326 -12.34 -10.70 6.34
CA ARG A 326 -12.93 -11.09 7.63
C ARG A 326 -14.23 -11.86 7.44
N SER A 327 -15.09 -11.41 6.54
CA SER A 327 -16.31 -12.13 6.19
C SER A 327 -15.99 -13.48 5.54
N ASP A 328 -15.22 -13.47 4.46
CA ASP A 328 -15.06 -14.63 3.57
C ASP A 328 -14.15 -15.72 4.16
N LEU A 329 -13.07 -15.34 4.84
CA LEU A 329 -12.10 -16.30 5.39
C LEU A 329 -12.42 -16.70 6.83
N HIS A 330 -13.15 -15.88 7.58
CA HIS A 330 -13.31 -16.06 9.02
C HIS A 330 -14.75 -16.00 9.52
N GLY A 331 -15.74 -15.63 8.70
CA GLY A 331 -17.12 -15.46 9.13
C GLY A 331 -17.30 -14.36 10.19
N LEU A 332 -16.42 -13.35 10.19
CA LEU A 332 -16.41 -12.27 11.16
C LEU A 332 -17.05 -11.01 10.59
N SER A 333 -17.64 -10.20 11.46
CA SER A 333 -18.08 -8.85 11.10
C SER A 333 -16.89 -7.95 10.76
N ALA A 334 -17.18 -6.90 9.99
CA ALA A 334 -16.27 -5.77 9.78
C ALA A 334 -15.72 -5.24 11.10
N LYS A 335 -14.47 -4.77 11.07
CA LYS A 335 -13.77 -4.19 12.24
C LYS A 335 -13.19 -2.85 11.81
N ARG A 336 -13.73 -1.76 12.35
CA ARG A 336 -13.28 -0.40 12.07
C ARG A 336 -12.21 -0.01 13.07
N VAL A 337 -11.10 0.50 12.57
CA VAL A 337 -9.97 0.99 13.33
C VAL A 337 -9.51 2.31 12.73
N GLU A 338 -8.71 3.08 13.47
CA GLU A 338 -8.02 4.25 12.90
C GLU A 338 -7.14 3.82 11.71
N PRO A 339 -7.03 4.62 10.62
CA PRO A 339 -6.22 4.23 9.44
C PRO A 339 -4.78 3.83 9.79
N ALA A 340 -4.18 4.53 10.77
CA ALA A 340 -2.85 4.23 11.30
C ALA A 340 -2.74 2.89 12.08
N LEU A 341 -3.84 2.17 12.28
CA LEU A 341 -3.89 0.85 12.92
C LEU A 341 -4.25 -0.28 11.94
N ILE A 342 -4.53 0.04 10.68
CA ILE A 342 -4.68 -0.95 9.60
C ILE A 342 -3.30 -1.46 9.20
N PHE A 343 -3.07 -2.76 9.05
CA PHE A 343 -1.76 -3.26 8.65
C PHE A 343 -1.58 -3.11 7.14
N SER A 344 -0.77 -2.13 6.73
CA SER A 344 -0.34 -1.95 5.35
C SER A 344 1.19 -1.98 5.26
N HIS A 345 1.86 -0.93 5.72
CA HIS A 345 3.31 -0.87 5.75
C HIS A 345 3.76 0.00 6.93
N SER A 346 4.80 -0.44 7.64
CA SER A 346 5.51 0.39 8.61
C SER A 346 6.49 1.32 7.89
N PHE A 347 6.92 2.40 8.54
CA PHE A 347 7.88 3.34 7.96
C PHE A 347 9.21 2.64 7.62
N PRO A 348 9.79 1.76 8.48
CA PRO A 348 10.99 0.99 8.12
C PRO A 348 10.82 0.05 6.94
N GLU A 349 9.60 -0.45 6.66
CA GLU A 349 9.34 -1.26 5.47
C GLU A 349 9.38 -0.43 4.19
N VAL A 350 8.91 0.82 4.25
CA VAL A 350 8.97 1.79 3.15
C VAL A 350 10.40 2.28 2.93
N VAL A 351 11.12 2.65 3.99
CA VAL A 351 12.51 3.11 3.89
C VAL A 351 13.38 2.06 3.20
N SER A 352 13.33 0.79 3.60
CA SER A 352 14.08 -0.26 2.91
C SER A 352 13.64 -0.44 1.46
N GLY A 353 12.34 -0.36 1.18
CA GLY A 353 11.83 -0.45 -0.20
C GLY A 353 12.36 0.66 -1.11
N VAL A 354 12.47 1.90 -0.60
CA VAL A 354 13.04 3.03 -1.34
C VAL A 354 14.55 2.95 -1.43
N GLU A 355 15.25 2.91 -0.29
CA GLU A 355 16.71 3.02 -0.24
C GLU A 355 17.41 1.89 -0.97
N MET A 356 17.00 0.65 -0.69
CA MET A 356 17.66 -0.50 -1.30
C MET A 356 17.43 -0.53 -2.81
N THR A 357 16.24 -0.14 -3.26
CA THR A 357 15.98 0.04 -4.69
C THR A 357 16.87 1.12 -5.27
N LEU A 358 16.96 2.31 -4.66
CA LEU A 358 17.78 3.43 -5.14
C LEU A 358 19.28 3.13 -5.14
N ASN A 359 19.73 2.15 -4.34
CA ASN A 359 21.12 1.71 -4.27
C ASN A 359 21.40 0.43 -5.09
N ASP A 360 20.42 -0.06 -5.85
CA ASP A 360 20.50 -1.31 -6.63
C ASP A 360 20.88 -2.54 -5.79
N GLU A 361 20.42 -2.54 -4.53
CA GLU A 361 20.63 -3.60 -3.56
C GLU A 361 19.58 -4.71 -3.69
N LYS A 362 19.91 -5.92 -3.21
CA LYS A 362 19.01 -7.08 -3.27
C LYS A 362 18.26 -7.25 -1.96
N PRO A 363 17.01 -7.74 -1.96
CA PRO A 363 16.26 -8.01 -0.72
C PRO A 363 16.94 -9.06 0.19
N THR A 364 17.87 -9.85 -0.35
CA THR A 364 18.67 -10.84 0.39
C THR A 364 19.98 -10.27 0.94
N ASP A 365 20.30 -9.01 0.68
CA ASP A 365 21.49 -8.36 1.23
C ASP A 365 21.24 -7.90 2.67
N ARG A 366 21.86 -8.60 3.61
CA ARG A 366 21.69 -8.32 5.05
C ARG A 366 22.30 -7.00 5.47
N GLN A 367 23.42 -6.58 4.89
CA GLN A 367 24.09 -5.34 5.29
C GLN A 367 23.31 -4.12 4.80
N ALA A 368 22.84 -4.16 3.55
CA ALA A 368 21.90 -3.20 2.99
C ALA A 368 20.62 -3.08 3.84
N MET A 369 20.06 -4.22 4.25
CA MET A 369 18.87 -4.26 5.10
C MET A 369 19.11 -3.63 6.48
N ILE A 370 20.26 -3.92 7.11
CA ILE A 370 20.65 -3.28 8.38
C ILE A 370 20.81 -1.78 8.20
N HIS A 371 21.51 -1.34 7.16
CA HIS A 371 21.74 0.07 6.89
C HIS A 371 20.42 0.82 6.73
N SER A 372 19.54 0.35 5.85
CA SER A 372 18.23 0.99 5.63
C SER A 372 17.34 0.95 6.89
N THR A 373 17.40 -0.12 7.69
CA THR A 373 16.66 -0.22 8.95
C THR A 373 17.19 0.76 10.02
N LEU A 374 18.51 0.95 10.11
CA LEU A 374 19.13 1.92 11.02
C LEU A 374 18.84 3.36 10.59
N LEU A 375 18.79 3.63 9.28
CA LEU A 375 18.32 4.91 8.77
C LEU A 375 16.88 5.18 9.20
N ALA A 376 15.97 4.22 8.98
CA ALA A 376 14.57 4.34 9.39
C ALA A 376 14.44 4.60 10.89
N LYS A 377 15.21 3.88 11.71
CA LYS A 377 15.26 4.08 13.16
C LYS A 377 15.65 5.52 13.53
N SER A 378 16.73 6.04 12.95
CA SER A 378 17.18 7.42 13.20
C SER A 378 16.12 8.45 12.83
N LEU A 379 15.42 8.24 11.70
CA LEU A 379 14.34 9.13 11.26
C LEU A 379 13.11 9.06 12.18
N LEU A 380 12.75 7.87 12.68
CA LEU A 380 11.67 7.71 13.67
C LEU A 380 12.01 8.40 15.00
N GLU A 381 13.25 8.27 15.47
CA GLU A 381 13.72 8.93 16.69
C GLU A 381 13.68 10.47 16.55
N GLN A 382 14.07 11.00 15.37
CA GLN A 382 13.98 12.42 15.07
C GLN A 382 12.52 12.92 15.01
N ALA A 383 11.64 12.18 14.33
CA ALA A 383 10.22 12.52 14.25
C ALA A 383 9.56 12.55 15.63
N PHE A 384 9.91 11.61 16.50
CA PHE A 384 9.45 11.59 17.89
C PHE A 384 9.90 12.83 18.67
N ALA A 385 11.17 13.22 18.51
CA ALA A 385 11.73 14.39 19.20
C ALA A 385 11.10 15.71 18.74
N ASN A 386 10.72 15.80 17.47
CA ASN A 386 10.16 17.01 16.86
C ASN A 386 8.63 17.15 16.99
N ARG A 387 7.97 16.26 17.76
CA ARG A 387 6.49 16.27 17.89
C ARG A 387 5.96 17.29 18.89
N THR A 388 6.83 17.82 19.75
CA THR A 388 6.60 18.93 20.68
C THR A 388 6.94 20.25 20.02
#